data_AF-A0A1C6C4C1-F1
#
_entry.id   AF-A0A1C6C4C1-F1
#
_cell.length_a   1.000
_cell.length_b   1.000
_cell.length_c   1.000
_cell.angle_alpha   90.00
_cell.angle_beta   90.00
_cell.angle_gamma   90.00
#
_symmetry.space_group_name_H-M   'P 1'
#
loop_
_entity.id
_entity.type
_entity.pdbx_description
1 polymer ?
#
loop_
_entity_poly.entity_id
_entity_poly.type
_entity_poly.pdbx_seq_one_letter_code
_entity_poly.pdbx_strand_id
1 'polypeptide(L)'
;MDADKKRIWIRGQFVEVTDEVYRAYMQGDRKMRYFENDLKTERFVLGKEGQVVQIIPSREDSLDRLVDENARQFSDEQESVESVVLHKLEVDRLHTALSLLTPEERALIQALFFDERKESELAVELGISQPAVYKRKMKILKKLKIFLEK
;
A
#
# COMPACT_ATOMS: atom_id res chain seq x y z
N MET A 1 59.93 7.69 29.43
CA MET A 1 58.89 7.69 28.38
C MET A 1 57.56 7.68 29.11
N ASP A 2 56.88 8.83 29.16
CA ASP A 2 55.72 9.05 30.02
C ASP A 2 54.51 8.25 29.54
N ALA A 3 54.24 7.12 30.20
CA ALA A 3 53.15 6.21 29.91
C ALA A 3 51.76 6.75 30.29
N ASP A 4 51.68 7.96 30.84
CA ASP A 4 50.46 8.50 31.45
C ASP A 4 49.77 9.62 30.67
N LYS A 5 50.32 9.99 29.51
CA LYS A 5 49.78 11.09 28.69
C LYS A 5 48.61 10.59 27.83
N LYS A 6 47.38 10.98 28.19
CA LYS A 6 46.17 10.65 27.42
C LYS A 6 46.19 11.38 26.07
N ARG A 7 45.84 10.65 25.00
CA ARG A 7 45.81 11.17 23.64
C ARG A 7 44.51 10.79 22.95
N ILE A 8 43.99 11.68 22.11
CA ILE A 8 42.82 11.43 21.26
C ILE A 8 43.17 11.65 19.80
N TRP A 9 42.48 10.95 18.90
CA TRP A 9 42.69 11.03 17.46
C TRP A 9 41.75 12.06 16.84
N ILE A 10 42.28 13.13 16.28
CA ILE A 10 41.50 14.20 15.65
C ILE A 10 42.16 14.54 14.31
N ARG A 11 41.39 14.52 13.21
CA ARG A 11 41.82 14.94 11.86
C ARG A 11 43.14 14.32 11.39
N GLY A 12 43.36 13.04 11.70
CA GLY A 12 44.55 12.31 11.24
C GLY A 12 45.77 12.41 12.16
N GLN A 13 45.64 13.01 13.35
CA GLN A 13 46.74 13.20 14.29
C GLN A 13 46.34 12.86 15.73
N PHE A 14 47.31 12.43 16.54
CA PHE A 14 47.14 12.24 17.98
C PHE A 14 47.44 13.54 18.73
N VAL A 15 46.45 14.03 19.47
CA VAL A 15 46.57 15.23 20.31
C VAL A 15 46.57 14.81 21.77
N GLU A 16 47.57 15.25 22.54
CA GLU A 16 47.62 15.06 23.99
C GLU A 16 46.58 15.96 24.67
N VAL A 17 45.80 15.37 25.58
CA VAL A 17 44.67 16.05 26.22
C VAL A 17 44.64 15.76 27.71
N THR A 18 43.89 16.58 28.44
CA THR A 18 43.62 16.33 29.85
C THR A 18 42.72 15.10 30.02
N ASP A 19 42.77 14.52 31.22
CA ASP A 19 41.93 13.38 31.60
C ASP A 19 40.43 13.64 31.41
N GLU A 20 39.97 14.86 31.73
CA GLU A 20 38.57 15.25 31.58
C GLU A 20 38.12 15.21 30.12
N VAL A 21 38.93 15.82 29.23
CA VAL A 21 38.68 15.83 27.78
C VAL A 21 38.73 14.42 27.22
N TYR A 22 39.70 13.60 27.66
CA TYR A 22 39.79 12.20 27.25
C TYR A 22 38.52 11.42 27.63
N ARG A 23 38.04 11.54 28.87
CA ARG A 23 36.82 10.84 29.33
C ARG A 23 35.60 11.28 28.53
N ALA A 24 35.40 12.58 28.35
CA ALA A 24 34.28 13.11 27.58
C ALA A 24 34.30 12.61 26.12
N TYR A 25 35.49 12.63 25.49
CA TYR A 25 35.68 12.11 24.14
C TYR A 25 35.34 10.63 24.04
N MET A 26 35.88 9.80 24.94
CA MET A 26 35.64 8.35 24.93
C MET A 26 34.17 7.99 25.23
N GLN A 27 33.50 8.74 26.11
CA GLN A 27 32.07 8.57 26.37
C GLN A 27 31.23 8.90 25.13
N GLY A 28 31.53 10.02 24.46
CA GLY A 28 30.87 10.42 23.21
C GLY A 28 31.08 9.39 22.11
N ASP A 29 32.32 8.98 21.88
CA ASP A 29 32.69 7.97 20.88
C ASP A 29 31.98 6.62 21.14
N ARG A 30 31.95 6.18 22.40
CA ARG A 30 31.24 4.94 22.76
C ARG A 30 29.75 5.04 22.50
N LYS A 31 29.14 6.20 22.82
CA LYS A 31 27.72 6.47 22.61
C LYS A 31 27.39 6.51 21.11
N MET A 32 28.21 7.16 20.28
CA MET A 32 28.05 7.17 18.83
C MET A 32 28.12 5.76 18.25
N ARG A 33 29.16 4.99 18.60
CA ARG A 33 29.28 3.58 18.17
C ARG A 33 28.08 2.73 18.58
N TYR A 34 27.51 3.01 19.76
CA TYR A 34 26.33 2.30 20.22
C TYR A 34 25.10 2.55 19.34
N PHE A 35 24.81 3.81 19.01
CA PHE A 35 23.67 4.18 18.17
C PHE A 35 23.85 3.82 16.69
N GLU A 36 25.05 3.99 16.16
CA GLU A 36 25.29 3.76 14.74
C GLU A 36 25.36 2.28 14.38
N ASN A 37 25.94 1.45 15.26
CA ASN A 37 26.25 0.05 14.95
C ASN A 37 25.65 -0.95 15.95
N ASP A 38 25.92 -0.79 17.24
CA ASP A 38 25.59 -1.82 18.24
C ASP A 38 24.09 -2.11 18.38
N LEU A 39 23.25 -1.09 18.17
CA LEU A 39 21.80 -1.25 18.21
C LEU A 39 21.24 -1.94 16.98
N LYS A 40 21.94 -1.86 15.84
CA LYS A 40 21.47 -2.29 14.52
C LYS A 40 22.04 -3.62 14.06
N THR A 41 22.92 -4.23 14.86
CA THR A 41 23.62 -5.48 14.52
C THR A 41 23.61 -6.46 15.69
N GLU A 42 23.44 -7.75 15.37
CA GLU A 42 23.67 -8.82 16.34
C GLU A 42 25.17 -8.97 16.61
N ARG A 43 25.53 -9.10 17.89
CA ARG A 43 26.93 -9.17 18.32
C ARG A 43 27.22 -10.42 19.14
N PHE A 44 28.38 -11.00 18.87
CA PHE A 44 28.89 -12.18 19.57
C PHE A 44 30.05 -11.77 20.49
N VAL A 45 29.93 -12.06 21.77
CA VAL A 45 31.02 -11.92 22.73
C VAL A 45 31.78 -13.23 22.77
N LEU A 46 33.03 -13.21 22.30
CA LEU A 46 33.90 -14.38 22.25
C LEU A 46 34.74 -14.48 23.54
N GLY A 47 34.86 -15.71 24.05
CA GLY A 47 35.74 -16.07 25.16
C GLY A 47 37.19 -16.21 24.71
N LYS A 48 38.08 -16.51 25.67
CA LYS A 48 39.53 -16.62 25.41
C LYS A 48 39.93 -17.74 24.44
N GLU A 49 39.08 -18.74 24.24
CA GLU A 49 39.30 -19.86 23.30
C GLU A 49 38.42 -19.72 22.04
N GLY A 50 37.83 -18.55 21.80
CA GLY A 50 36.96 -18.28 20.66
C GLY A 50 35.55 -18.87 20.77
N GLN A 51 35.16 -19.41 21.93
CA GLN A 51 33.78 -19.84 22.15
C GLN A 51 32.84 -18.64 22.32
N VAL A 52 31.64 -18.69 21.76
CA VAL A 52 30.62 -17.64 21.97
C VAL A 52 30.09 -17.73 23.40
N VAL A 53 30.40 -16.70 24.21
CA VAL A 53 29.98 -16.61 25.61
C VAL A 53 28.65 -15.90 25.75
N GLN A 54 28.34 -14.95 24.86
CA GLN A 54 27.08 -14.21 24.89
C GLN A 54 26.70 -13.73 23.49
N ILE A 55 25.40 -13.81 23.19
CA ILE A 55 24.79 -13.23 22.00
C ILE A 55 23.98 -12.01 22.44
N ILE A 56 24.27 -10.86 21.84
CA ILE A 56 23.52 -9.62 22.06
C ILE A 56 22.68 -9.38 20.80
N PRO A 57 21.36 -9.58 20.86
CA PRO A 57 20.50 -9.40 19.69
C PRO A 57 20.44 -7.93 19.29
N SER A 58 20.22 -7.70 18.00
CA SER A 58 19.89 -6.36 17.48
C SER A 58 18.59 -5.86 18.11
N ARG A 59 18.51 -4.56 18.37
CA ARG A 59 17.33 -3.90 18.96
C ARG A 59 16.65 -2.92 18.01
N GLU A 60 17.40 -2.47 17.01
CA GLU A 60 16.95 -1.58 15.94
C GLU A 60 17.31 -2.20 14.60
N ASP A 61 16.78 -1.61 13.54
CA ASP A 61 17.10 -1.98 12.17
C ASP A 61 17.78 -0.81 11.46
N SER A 62 18.66 -1.08 10.49
CA SER A 62 19.26 -0.01 9.70
C SER A 62 18.29 0.48 8.63
N LEU A 63 18.30 1.79 8.37
CA LEU A 63 17.50 2.36 7.28
C LEU A 63 17.87 1.72 5.94
N ASP A 64 19.16 1.46 5.71
CA ASP A 64 19.64 0.81 4.49
C ASP A 64 19.04 -0.59 4.32
N ARG A 65 19.04 -1.41 5.39
CA ARG A 65 18.44 -2.73 5.37
C ARG A 65 16.92 -2.66 5.21
N LEU A 66 16.27 -1.69 5.85
CA LEU A 66 14.86 -1.43 5.63
C LEU A 66 14.59 -1.01 4.18
N VAL A 67 15.42 -0.20 3.53
CA VAL A 67 15.20 0.20 2.13
C VAL A 67 15.43 -0.98 1.18
N ASP A 68 16.48 -1.76 1.40
CA ASP A 68 16.83 -2.92 0.58
C ASP A 68 15.81 -4.08 0.75
N GLU A 69 15.33 -4.31 1.98
CA GLU A 69 14.36 -5.37 2.30
C GLU A 69 12.89 -4.92 2.15
N ASN A 70 12.56 -3.63 2.31
CA ASN A 70 11.22 -3.06 2.00
C ASN A 70 11.01 -2.76 0.52
N ALA A 71 11.69 -3.49 -0.38
CA ALA A 71 11.16 -3.73 -1.72
C ALA A 71 9.77 -4.42 -1.71
N ARG A 72 9.25 -4.78 -0.53
CA ARG A 72 7.82 -5.01 -0.30
C ARG A 72 7.05 -3.70 -0.40
N GLN A 73 6.74 -3.31 -1.62
CA GLN A 73 5.67 -2.35 -1.90
C GLN A 73 4.39 -2.88 -1.25
N PHE A 74 3.85 -2.16 -0.27
CA PHE A 74 2.50 -2.42 0.22
C PHE A 74 1.55 -2.31 -0.97
N SER A 75 0.56 -3.20 -1.04
CA SER A 75 -0.48 -3.08 -2.05
C SER A 75 -1.16 -1.72 -1.88
N ASP A 76 -1.08 -0.88 -2.90
CA ASP A 76 -1.89 0.33 -2.95
C ASP A 76 -3.36 -0.12 -3.01
N GLU A 77 -4.15 0.25 -2.01
CA GLU A 77 -5.59 -0.01 -2.00
C GLU A 77 -6.34 0.89 -2.98
N GLN A 78 -5.66 1.89 -3.58
CA GLN A 78 -6.25 2.76 -4.57
C GLN A 78 -6.45 2.02 -5.90
N GLU A 79 -7.62 2.27 -6.50
CA GLU A 79 -7.95 1.78 -7.83
C GLU A 79 -6.94 2.36 -8.84
N SER A 80 -6.29 1.49 -9.63
CA SER A 80 -5.30 1.91 -10.62
C SER A 80 -5.94 2.86 -11.64
N VAL A 81 -5.13 3.78 -12.17
CA VAL A 81 -5.59 4.74 -13.19
C VAL A 81 -6.17 4.01 -14.40
N GLU A 82 -5.58 2.88 -14.79
CA GLU A 82 -6.07 2.01 -15.85
C GLU A 82 -7.47 1.48 -15.54
N SER A 83 -7.73 0.97 -14.33
CA SER A 83 -9.08 0.52 -13.93
C SER A 83 -10.09 1.65 -13.98
N VAL A 84 -9.75 2.85 -13.49
CA VAL A 84 -10.64 4.02 -13.53
C VAL A 84 -10.99 4.39 -14.98
N VAL A 85 -10.01 4.34 -15.88
CA VAL A 85 -10.24 4.65 -17.31
C VAL A 85 -11.09 3.58 -17.99
N LEU A 86 -10.82 2.30 -17.72
CA LEU A 86 -11.63 1.19 -18.23
C LEU A 86 -13.08 1.29 -17.75
N HIS A 87 -13.29 1.55 -16.47
CA HIS A 87 -14.62 1.72 -15.91
C HIS A 87 -15.39 2.88 -16.57
N LYS A 88 -14.74 4.04 -16.75
CA LYS A 88 -15.35 5.17 -17.46
C LYS A 88 -15.75 4.81 -18.90
N LEU A 89 -14.89 4.10 -19.61
CA LEU A 89 -15.18 3.65 -20.98
C LEU A 89 -16.37 2.68 -21.02
N GLU A 90 -16.48 1.77 -20.05
CA GLU A 90 -17.61 0.85 -19.91
C GLU A 90 -18.92 1.59 -19.65
N VAL A 91 -18.90 2.59 -18.76
CA VAL A 91 -20.05 3.46 -18.45
C VAL A 91 -20.49 4.26 -19.67
N ASP A 92 -19.56 4.83 -20.42
CA ASP A 92 -19.88 5.60 -21.64
C ASP A 92 -20.50 4.71 -22.72
N ARG A 93 -19.98 3.48 -22.89
CA ARG A 93 -20.57 2.48 -23.79
C ARG A 93 -21.99 2.10 -23.37
N LEU A 94 -22.21 1.90 -22.07
CA LEU A 94 -23.53 1.60 -21.53
C LEU A 94 -24.52 2.75 -21.78
N HIS A 95 -24.14 4.00 -21.52
CA HIS A 95 -24.99 5.15 -21.79
C HIS A 95 -25.31 5.32 -23.28
N THR A 96 -24.32 5.06 -24.14
CA THR A 96 -24.54 5.04 -25.59
C THR A 96 -25.56 3.98 -25.98
N ALA A 97 -25.42 2.74 -25.47
CA ALA A 97 -26.39 1.67 -25.73
C ALA A 97 -27.80 1.99 -25.20
N LEU A 98 -27.90 2.60 -24.02
CA LEU A 98 -29.19 3.04 -23.45
C LEU A 98 -29.86 4.14 -24.27
N SER A 99 -29.08 5.00 -24.92
CA SER A 99 -29.60 6.07 -25.80
C SER A 99 -30.26 5.54 -27.09
N LEU A 100 -29.89 4.31 -27.51
CA LEU A 100 -30.48 3.64 -28.68
C LEU A 100 -31.82 2.94 -28.38
N LEU A 101 -32.20 2.83 -27.11
CA LEU A 101 -33.49 2.28 -26.72
C LEU A 101 -34.62 3.28 -27.01
N THR A 102 -35.83 2.77 -27.26
CA THR A 102 -37.01 3.65 -27.34
C THR A 102 -37.29 4.27 -25.96
N PRO A 103 -38.01 5.42 -25.90
CA PRO A 103 -38.35 6.06 -24.61
C PRO A 103 -39.06 5.10 -23.64
N GLU A 104 -39.97 4.26 -24.14
CA GLU A 104 -40.66 3.24 -23.33
C GLU A 104 -39.72 2.16 -22.80
N GLU A 105 -38.80 1.67 -23.63
CA GLU A 105 -37.82 0.66 -23.24
C GLU A 105 -36.85 1.21 -22.20
N ARG A 106 -36.41 2.46 -22.39
CA ARG A 106 -35.54 3.16 -21.44
C ARG A 106 -36.25 3.42 -20.11
N ALA A 107 -37.52 3.84 -20.13
CA ALA A 107 -38.31 4.06 -18.92
C ALA A 107 -38.48 2.77 -18.11
N LEU A 108 -38.70 1.63 -18.79
CA LEU A 108 -38.81 0.33 -18.12
C LEU A 108 -37.47 -0.08 -17.47
N ILE A 109 -36.33 0.13 -18.13
CA ILE A 109 -35.01 -0.15 -17.55
C ILE A 109 -34.70 0.78 -16.39
N GLN A 110 -35.00 2.07 -16.51
CA GLN A 110 -34.85 3.05 -15.43
C GLN A 110 -35.62 2.61 -14.18
N ALA A 111 -36.91 2.31 -14.33
CA ALA A 111 -37.75 1.91 -13.21
C ALA A 111 -37.26 0.63 -12.52
N LEU A 112 -36.74 -0.34 -13.28
CA LEU A 112 -36.30 -1.63 -12.75
C LEU A 112 -34.92 -1.59 -12.09
N PHE A 113 -33.97 -0.85 -12.66
CA PHE A 113 -32.56 -0.93 -12.25
C PHE A 113 -32.04 0.31 -11.52
N PHE A 114 -32.66 1.47 -11.72
CA PHE A 114 -32.26 2.72 -11.04
C PHE A 114 -33.23 3.09 -9.93
N ASP A 115 -34.53 2.94 -10.16
CA ASP A 115 -35.57 3.25 -9.17
C ASP A 115 -35.93 2.03 -8.29
N GLU A 116 -35.27 0.89 -8.53
CA GLU A 116 -35.41 -0.39 -7.80
C GLU A 116 -36.86 -0.90 -7.65
N ARG A 117 -37.73 -0.54 -8.61
CA ARG A 117 -39.14 -0.92 -8.57
C ARG A 117 -39.33 -2.39 -8.93
N LYS A 118 -40.32 -3.03 -8.31
CA LYS A 118 -40.64 -4.44 -8.58
C LYS A 118 -41.42 -4.59 -9.87
N GLU A 119 -41.19 -5.71 -10.57
CA GLU A 119 -41.95 -6.07 -11.77
C GLU A 119 -43.46 -6.16 -11.51
N SER A 120 -43.87 -6.56 -10.30
CA SER A 120 -45.27 -6.63 -9.88
C SER A 120 -45.93 -5.25 -9.79
N GLU A 121 -45.21 -4.24 -9.32
CA GLU A 121 -45.72 -2.87 -9.20
C GLU A 121 -45.88 -2.23 -10.59
N LEU A 122 -44.88 -2.44 -11.45
CA LEU A 122 -44.92 -1.99 -12.84
C LEU A 122 -46.01 -2.68 -13.65
N ALA A 123 -46.31 -3.95 -13.37
CA ALA A 123 -47.39 -4.68 -14.00
C ALA A 123 -48.76 -4.03 -13.70
N VAL A 124 -48.99 -3.66 -12.43
CA VAL A 124 -50.22 -2.97 -12.00
C VAL A 124 -50.34 -1.59 -12.66
N GLU A 125 -49.26 -0.80 -12.67
CA GLU A 125 -49.25 0.53 -13.28
C GLU A 125 -49.50 0.50 -14.79
N LEU A 126 -48.88 -0.45 -15.48
CA LEU A 126 -49.02 -0.62 -16.93
C LEU A 126 -50.30 -1.36 -17.33
N GLY A 127 -51.09 -1.87 -16.37
CA GLY A 127 -52.29 -2.66 -16.63
C GLY A 127 -52.02 -3.98 -17.35
N ILE A 128 -50.83 -4.56 -17.19
CA ILE A 128 -50.42 -5.82 -17.83
C ILE A 128 -50.05 -6.87 -16.79
N SER A 129 -49.90 -8.12 -17.23
CA SER A 129 -49.45 -9.19 -16.33
C SER A 129 -47.95 -9.09 -16.04
N GLN A 130 -47.52 -9.50 -14.84
CA GLN A 130 -46.10 -9.57 -14.49
C GLN A 130 -45.25 -10.36 -15.50
N PRO A 131 -45.69 -11.52 -16.05
CA PRO A 131 -44.94 -12.21 -17.09
C PRO A 131 -44.75 -11.38 -18.37
N ALA A 132 -45.68 -10.46 -18.69
CA ALA A 132 -45.53 -9.56 -19.82
C ALA A 132 -44.43 -8.52 -19.57
N VAL A 133 -44.35 -7.96 -18.35
CA VAL A 133 -43.24 -7.08 -17.92
C VAL A 133 -41.91 -7.81 -18.04
N TYR A 134 -41.82 -9.03 -17.49
CA TYR A 134 -40.62 -9.86 -17.58
C TYR A 134 -40.18 -10.11 -19.04
N LYS A 135 -41.12 -10.47 -19.93
CA LYS A 135 -40.83 -10.66 -21.37
C LYS A 135 -40.31 -9.38 -22.02
N ARG A 136 -40.88 -8.21 -21.69
CA ARG A 136 -40.39 -6.91 -22.17
C ARG A 136 -38.98 -6.63 -21.66
N LYS A 137 -38.72 -6.79 -20.36
CA LYS A 137 -37.38 -6.66 -19.75
C LYS A 137 -36.35 -7.53 -20.48
N MET A 138 -36.65 -8.82 -20.66
CA MET A 138 -35.75 -9.76 -21.35
C MET A 138 -35.46 -9.36 -22.80
N LYS A 139 -36.46 -8.83 -23.52
CA LYS A 139 -36.27 -8.34 -24.90
C LYS A 139 -35.33 -7.14 -24.93
N ILE A 140 -35.48 -6.21 -23.98
CA ILE A 140 -34.63 -5.02 -23.89
C ILE A 140 -33.18 -5.41 -23.52
N LEU A 141 -32.99 -6.31 -22.55
CA LEU A 141 -31.65 -6.80 -22.19
C LEU A 141 -30.95 -7.49 -23.36
N LYS A 142 -31.69 -8.26 -24.18
CA LYS A 142 -31.15 -8.83 -25.42
C LYS A 142 -30.72 -7.77 -26.42
N LYS A 143 -31.47 -6.68 -26.57
CA LYS A 143 -31.08 -5.54 -27.42
C LYS A 143 -29.82 -4.86 -26.89
N LEU A 144 -29.77 -4.57 -25.59
CA LEU A 144 -28.61 -3.96 -24.95
C LEU A 144 -27.36 -4.81 -25.11
N LYS A 145 -27.48 -6.13 -24.96
CA LYS A 145 -26.39 -7.07 -25.24
C LYS A 145 -25.84 -6.91 -26.66
N ILE A 146 -26.73 -6.87 -27.67
CA ILE A 146 -26.34 -6.66 -29.07
C ILE A 146 -25.68 -5.30 -29.29
N PHE A 147 -26.12 -4.26 -28.58
CA PHE A 147 -25.51 -2.92 -28.69
C PHE A 147 -24.14 -2.82 -28.03
N LEU A 148 -23.89 -3.61 -26.98
CA LEU A 148 -22.62 -3.64 -26.24
C LEU A 148 -21.59 -4.60 -26.84
N GLU A 149 -22.04 -5.62 -27.59
CA GLU A 149 -21.16 -6.54 -28.34
C GLU A 149 -20.71 -5.98 -29.70
N LYS A 150 -21.25 -4.82 -30.10
CA LYS A 150 -20.75 -4.04 -31.25
C LYS A 150 -19.55 -3.18 -30.85
#